data_AF-A0A821NGY3-F1
#
_entry.id   AF-A0A821NGY3-F1
#
_cell.length_a   1.000
_cell.length_b   1.000
_cell.length_c   1.000
_cell.angle_alpha   90.00
_cell.angle_beta   90.00
_cell.angle_gamma   90.00
#
_symmetry.space_group_name_H-M   'P 1'
#
loop_
_entity.id
_entity.type
_entity.pdbx_description
1 polymer ?
#
loop_
_entity_poly.entity_id
_entity_poly.type
_entity_poly.pdbx_seq_one_letter_code
_entity_poly.pdbx_strand_id
1 'polypeptide(L)'
;MSQVRQRSTTSTGDINILLLGQTGVGKTTFINAFANYLVYNSLDEAINGNLQAVIPAWFIFFDKDTFVEKTITIGIPNVSEKKGGVDQSCTRECHSFIFRINNRNLYLIDASDVGNIESILQNEKNFEDILAYIKLLRHLHVNAKENIMFTFTNARATFFRLYLPAPLLRELLQNLREHSNTEVPFSKENSFFFDNEAFQFLTLCKNDMEFNFEEEEDCSRSWDHSIREFSRLISSIIQRDKHATYADIVPFEYPRTLCGNEKCTKAITINGIEKVDYTNHCHPHRFLIGVEQEIIDHEKLKNCTAINKSLDKFN
;
A
#
# COMPACT_ATOMS: atom_id res chain seq x y z
N MET A 1 -41.43 -0.48 22.46
CA MET A 1 -40.89 0.67 21.69
C MET A 1 -39.76 1.30 22.50
N SER A 2 -38.52 1.03 22.12
CA SER A 2 -37.34 1.79 22.58
C SER A 2 -36.29 1.70 21.48
N GLN A 3 -36.26 2.72 20.62
CA GLN A 3 -35.21 2.87 19.62
C GLN A 3 -33.91 3.21 20.35
N VAL A 4 -32.97 2.27 20.36
CA VAL A 4 -31.57 2.59 20.64
C VAL A 4 -31.10 3.47 19.49
N ARG A 5 -30.89 4.75 19.78
CA ARG A 5 -30.19 5.68 18.88
C ARG A 5 -28.84 5.06 18.54
N GLN A 6 -28.68 4.57 17.31
CA GLN A 6 -27.35 4.43 16.72
C GLN A 6 -26.74 5.82 16.71
N ARG A 7 -25.82 6.08 17.65
CA ARG A 7 -24.80 7.10 17.45
C ARG A 7 -24.04 6.64 16.21
N SER A 8 -24.25 7.33 15.09
CA SER A 8 -23.33 7.31 13.96
C SER A 8 -22.01 7.93 14.43
N THR A 9 -21.21 7.17 15.17
CA THR A 9 -19.79 7.45 15.26
C THR A 9 -19.22 7.01 13.92
N THR A 10 -19.10 7.94 12.99
CA THR A 10 -18.13 7.83 11.91
C THR A 10 -16.75 7.81 12.59
N SER A 11 -16.35 6.66 13.15
CA SER A 11 -14.96 6.42 13.52
C SER A 11 -14.23 6.28 12.21
N THR A 12 -13.83 7.40 11.66
CA THR A 12 -13.03 7.38 10.45
C THR A 12 -11.67 6.84 10.85
N GLY A 13 -11.47 5.52 10.72
CA GLY A 13 -10.27 4.86 11.25
C GLY A 13 -8.97 5.42 10.65
N ASP A 14 -7.86 4.86 11.05
CA ASP A 14 -6.58 5.19 10.45
C ASP A 14 -6.45 4.63 9.02
N ILE A 15 -5.44 5.10 8.30
CA ILE A 15 -5.15 4.76 6.91
C ILE A 15 -3.77 4.11 6.87
N ASN A 16 -3.65 2.93 6.27
CA ASN A 16 -2.36 2.27 6.06
C ASN A 16 -2.04 2.29 4.56
N ILE A 17 -0.84 2.75 4.21
CA ILE A 17 -0.32 2.79 2.84
C ILE A 17 0.97 1.99 2.83
N LEU A 18 1.00 0.91 2.06
CA LEU A 18 2.18 0.11 1.84
C LEU A 18 2.93 0.63 0.60
N LEU A 19 4.17 1.08 0.79
CA LEU A 19 5.05 1.45 -0.32
C LEU A 19 5.81 0.23 -0.81
N LEU A 20 5.73 0.03 -2.12
CA LEU A 20 6.30 -1.10 -2.83
C LEU A 20 7.08 -0.56 -4.04
N GLY A 21 8.28 -1.06 -4.25
CA GLY A 21 9.12 -0.68 -5.39
C GLY A 21 10.52 -1.28 -5.27
N GLN A 22 11.20 -1.46 -6.40
CA GLN A 22 12.59 -1.95 -6.41
C GLN A 22 13.53 -1.01 -5.64
N THR A 23 14.71 -1.50 -5.26
CA THR A 23 15.76 -0.64 -4.72
C THR A 23 16.21 0.38 -5.77
N GLY A 24 16.52 1.61 -5.33
CA GLY A 24 16.95 2.71 -6.22
C GLY A 24 15.84 3.51 -6.89
N VAL A 25 14.57 3.07 -6.84
CA VAL A 25 13.44 3.85 -7.41
C VAL A 25 13.12 5.13 -6.64
N GLY A 26 13.80 5.42 -5.54
CA GLY A 26 13.63 6.66 -4.77
C GLY A 26 12.45 6.66 -3.79
N LYS A 27 12.09 5.50 -3.21
CA LYS A 27 11.07 5.40 -2.15
C LYS A 27 11.39 6.29 -0.94
N THR A 28 12.62 6.21 -0.43
CA THR A 28 13.09 7.02 0.71
C THR A 28 13.00 8.51 0.42
N THR A 29 13.46 8.92 -0.77
CA THR A 29 13.35 10.30 -1.24
C THR A 29 11.90 10.76 -1.29
N PHE A 30 11.01 9.91 -1.82
CA PHE A 30 9.58 10.20 -1.85
C PHE A 30 8.96 10.33 -0.45
N ILE A 31 9.34 9.51 0.54
CA ILE A 31 8.83 9.62 1.92
C ILE A 31 9.23 10.96 2.55
N ASN A 32 10.49 11.39 2.38
CA ASN A 32 10.92 12.70 2.86
C ASN A 32 10.23 13.84 2.09
N ALA A 33 10.06 13.71 0.77
CA ALA A 33 9.32 14.70 -0.03
C ALA A 33 7.86 14.80 0.43
N PHE A 34 7.18 13.66 0.64
CA PHE A 34 5.81 13.56 1.16
C PHE A 34 5.64 14.33 2.47
N ALA A 35 6.60 14.21 3.39
CA ALA A 35 6.58 14.94 4.65
C ALA A 35 6.64 16.47 4.46
N ASN A 36 7.38 16.95 3.48
CA ASN A 36 7.47 18.38 3.18
C ASN A 36 6.23 18.88 2.42
N TYR A 37 5.66 18.07 1.52
CA TYR A 37 4.40 18.38 0.82
C TYR A 37 3.19 18.49 1.74
N LEU A 38 3.23 17.85 2.91
CA LEU A 38 2.21 18.02 3.95
C LEU A 38 2.27 19.40 4.63
N VAL A 39 3.43 20.06 4.62
CA VAL A 39 3.67 21.29 5.39
C VAL A 39 3.72 22.52 4.49
N TYR A 40 4.28 22.40 3.29
CA TYR A 40 4.58 23.53 2.41
C TYR A 40 3.89 23.37 1.05
N ASN A 41 3.19 24.43 0.62
CA ASN A 41 2.49 24.44 -0.67
C ASN A 41 3.38 24.95 -1.82
N SER A 42 4.47 25.65 -1.50
CA SER A 42 5.45 26.16 -2.47
C SER A 42 6.87 25.80 -2.07
N LEU A 43 7.78 25.81 -3.05
CA LEU A 43 9.20 25.59 -2.81
C LEU A 43 9.79 26.70 -1.92
N ASP A 44 9.40 27.96 -2.14
CA ASP A 44 9.84 29.10 -1.33
C ASP A 44 9.48 28.93 0.14
N GLU A 45 8.24 28.50 0.44
CA GLU A 45 7.83 28.19 1.81
C GLU A 45 8.72 27.10 2.42
N ALA A 46 9.04 26.06 1.65
CA ALA A 46 9.89 24.97 2.11
C ALA A 46 11.35 25.41 2.35
N ILE A 47 11.91 26.24 1.46
CA ILE A 47 13.26 26.82 1.57
C ILE A 47 13.35 27.73 2.81
N ASN A 48 12.31 28.50 3.11
CA ASN A 48 12.29 29.37 4.29
C ASN A 48 11.88 28.64 5.58
N GLY A 49 11.23 27.47 5.48
CA GLY A 49 10.75 26.68 6.60
C GLY A 49 11.77 25.73 7.21
N ASN A 50 11.32 24.85 8.10
CA ASN A 50 12.13 23.74 8.62
C ASN A 50 12.02 22.52 7.70
N LEU A 51 13.15 21.92 7.33
CA LEU A 51 13.19 20.69 6.54
C LEU A 51 12.53 19.55 7.31
N GLN A 52 11.53 18.88 6.71
CA GLN A 52 10.92 17.69 7.28
C GLN A 52 11.74 16.45 6.88
N ALA A 53 12.80 16.15 7.63
CA ALA A 53 13.66 14.99 7.41
C ALA A 53 13.19 13.80 8.28
N VAL A 54 12.25 13.01 7.75
CA VAL A 54 11.63 11.89 8.47
C VAL A 54 12.55 10.66 8.47
N ILE A 55 13.24 10.44 7.36
CA ILE A 55 14.26 9.41 7.21
C ILE A 55 15.58 10.10 7.00
N PRO A 56 16.58 9.90 7.88
CA PRO A 56 17.93 10.33 7.58
C PRO A 56 18.39 9.75 6.24
N ALA A 57 19.12 10.53 5.46
CA ALA A 57 19.62 10.08 4.18
C ALA A 57 20.79 10.94 3.76
N TRP A 58 21.49 10.52 2.70
CA TRP A 58 22.52 11.33 2.08
C TRP A 58 22.62 10.98 0.60
N PHE A 59 23.18 11.90 -0.17
CA PHE A 59 23.52 11.68 -1.57
C PHE A 59 24.76 12.51 -1.93
N ILE A 60 25.33 12.20 -3.09
CA ILE A 60 26.48 12.91 -3.64
C ILE A 60 25.98 13.93 -4.66
N PHE A 61 26.49 15.15 -4.54
CA PHE A 61 26.28 16.24 -5.48
C PHE A 61 27.62 16.69 -6.05
N PHE A 62 27.68 16.95 -7.36
CA PHE A 62 28.85 17.52 -8.00
C PHE A 62 28.57 18.98 -8.35
N ASP A 63 29.43 19.86 -7.87
CA ASP A 63 29.40 21.26 -8.22
C ASP A 63 29.69 21.43 -9.73
N LYS A 64 28.79 22.11 -10.46
CA LYS A 64 28.85 22.15 -11.93
C LYS A 64 30.08 22.88 -12.48
N ASP A 65 30.61 23.83 -11.71
CA ASP A 65 31.71 24.69 -12.15
C ASP A 65 33.06 24.15 -11.66
N THR A 66 33.12 23.70 -10.40
CA THR A 66 34.37 23.21 -9.81
C THR A 66 34.56 21.70 -9.96
N PHE A 67 33.51 20.95 -10.31
CA PHE A 67 33.47 19.48 -10.35
C PHE A 67 33.85 18.81 -9.01
N VAL A 68 33.78 19.57 -7.91
CA VAL A 68 34.07 19.07 -6.57
C VAL A 68 32.87 18.27 -6.06
N GLU A 69 33.16 17.07 -5.57
CA GLU A 69 32.19 16.20 -4.90
C GLU A 69 31.81 16.78 -3.54
N LYS A 70 30.51 16.90 -3.29
CA LYS A 70 29.92 17.31 -2.01
C LYS A 70 28.97 16.22 -1.53
N THR A 71 29.10 15.80 -0.28
CA THR A 71 28.11 14.93 0.36
C THR A 71 27.01 15.78 0.98
N ILE A 72 25.78 15.57 0.52
CA ILE A 72 24.60 16.26 1.03
C ILE A 72 23.90 15.35 2.03
N THR A 73 23.60 15.87 3.20
CA THR A 73 22.93 15.12 4.27
C THR A 73 21.52 15.62 4.51
N ILE A 74 20.61 14.68 4.77
CA ILE A 74 19.20 14.90 5.09
C ILE A 74 18.99 14.37 6.50
N GLY A 75 18.58 15.24 7.43
CA GLY A 75 18.36 14.86 8.82
C GLY A 75 19.63 14.48 9.58
N ILE A 76 19.45 13.96 10.80
CA ILE A 76 20.54 13.50 11.66
C ILE A 76 20.73 11.99 11.45
N PRO A 77 21.91 11.51 11.03
CA PRO A 77 22.14 10.08 10.83
C PRO A 77 21.93 9.28 12.11
N ASN A 78 21.13 8.22 12.03
CA ASN A 78 20.97 7.25 13.12
C ASN A 78 21.82 6.00 12.88
N VAL A 79 22.21 5.32 13.96
CA VAL A 79 23.18 4.18 13.96
C VAL A 79 22.75 3.00 13.06
N SER A 80 21.47 2.90 12.70
CA SER A 80 20.92 1.87 11.81
C SER A 80 21.26 2.05 10.33
N GLU A 81 21.56 3.27 9.90
CA GLU A 81 21.96 3.58 8.52
C GLU A 81 23.48 3.61 8.44
N LYS A 82 24.08 2.43 8.33
CA LYS A 82 25.51 2.34 7.99
C LYS A 82 25.73 3.12 6.69
N LYS A 83 26.75 3.99 6.65
CA LYS A 83 27.31 4.56 5.42
C LYS A 83 27.67 3.40 4.47
N GLY A 84 26.72 2.99 3.63
CA GLY A 84 26.92 2.08 2.52
C GLY A 84 27.61 2.81 1.37
N GLY A 85 28.10 2.07 0.36
CA GLY A 85 28.63 2.69 -0.85
C GLY A 85 27.57 3.50 -1.59
N VAL A 86 28.04 4.33 -2.53
CA VAL A 86 27.24 5.14 -3.46
C VAL A 86 25.99 4.36 -3.91
N ASP A 87 24.81 4.93 -3.68
CA ASP A 87 23.50 4.44 -4.16
C ASP A 87 22.90 3.20 -3.45
N GLN A 88 23.26 2.93 -2.19
CA GLN A 88 22.67 1.81 -1.42
C GLN A 88 21.70 2.26 -0.31
N SER A 89 20.40 2.18 -0.61
CA SER A 89 19.32 2.14 0.39
C SER A 89 19.39 0.83 1.16
N CYS A 90 20.02 0.85 2.34
CA CYS A 90 20.13 -0.31 3.24
C CYS A 90 18.97 -0.35 4.25
N THR A 91 17.73 -0.48 3.80
CA THR A 91 16.59 -0.71 4.70
C THR A 91 16.48 -2.22 4.97
N ARG A 92 16.71 -2.65 6.21
CA ARG A 92 16.71 -4.08 6.60
C ARG A 92 15.43 -4.54 7.33
N GLU A 93 14.54 -3.60 7.70
CA GLU A 93 13.29 -3.86 8.41
C GLU A 93 12.16 -2.97 7.86
N CYS A 94 10.94 -3.49 7.80
CA CYS A 94 9.76 -2.70 7.40
C CYS A 94 9.53 -1.58 8.41
N HIS A 95 9.51 -0.33 7.95
CA HIS A 95 9.37 0.83 8.83
C HIS A 95 8.05 1.57 8.57
N SER A 96 7.30 1.86 9.62
CA SER A 96 6.05 2.63 9.54
C SER A 96 6.26 4.08 9.97
N PHE A 97 5.93 5.02 9.09
CA PHE A 97 5.96 6.45 9.35
C PHE A 97 4.53 6.97 9.57
N ILE A 98 4.34 7.77 10.61
CA ILE A 98 3.00 8.24 10.99
C ILE A 98 2.87 9.72 10.63
N PHE A 99 1.94 10.01 9.73
CA PHE A 99 1.56 11.36 9.35
C PHE A 99 0.14 11.66 9.83
N ARG A 100 -0.07 12.80 10.49
CA ARG A 100 -1.39 13.19 10.96
C ARG A 100 -2.09 14.02 9.90
N ILE A 101 -3.21 13.51 9.38
CA ILE A 101 -4.05 14.21 8.39
C ILE A 101 -5.44 14.39 9.00
N ASN A 102 -5.78 15.63 9.34
CA ASN A 102 -7.00 15.98 10.09
C ASN A 102 -7.11 15.16 11.39
N ASN A 103 -8.19 14.38 11.55
CA ASN A 103 -8.45 13.54 12.72
C ASN A 103 -8.03 12.09 12.53
N ARG A 104 -7.14 11.79 11.57
CA ARG A 104 -6.69 10.43 11.23
C ARG A 104 -5.17 10.34 11.23
N ASN A 105 -4.66 9.15 11.56
CA ASN A 105 -3.28 8.80 11.29
C ASN A 105 -3.19 8.11 9.92
N LEU A 106 -2.22 8.54 9.11
CA LEU A 106 -1.76 7.88 7.91
C LEU A 106 -0.44 7.18 8.24
N TYR A 107 -0.45 5.86 8.18
CA TYR A 107 0.72 5.00 8.35
C TYR A 107 1.28 4.71 6.97
N LEU A 108 2.44 5.29 6.66
CA LEU A 108 3.20 5.00 5.46
C LEU A 108 4.22 3.91 5.80
N ILE A 109 4.00 2.70 5.29
CA ILE A 109 4.80 1.52 5.58
C ILE A 109 5.77 1.33 4.43
N ASP A 110 7.05 1.61 4.68
CA ASP A 110 8.13 1.29 3.74
C ASP A 110 8.50 -0.18 3.91
N ALA A 111 8.08 -1.01 2.95
CA ALA A 111 8.51 -2.40 2.90
C ALA A 111 9.81 -2.49 2.12
N SER A 112 10.91 -2.66 2.87
CA SER A 112 12.20 -3.00 2.31
C SER A 112 12.14 -4.37 1.62
N ASP A 113 12.35 -4.38 0.31
CA ASP A 113 12.50 -5.54 -0.59
C ASP A 113 11.50 -6.70 -0.41
N VAL A 114 10.52 -6.77 -1.32
CA VAL A 114 9.90 -8.07 -1.68
C VAL A 114 10.91 -9.00 -2.41
N GLY A 115 12.11 -8.49 -2.72
CA GLY A 115 13.17 -9.16 -3.49
C GLY A 115 14.32 -9.78 -2.70
N ASN A 116 14.25 -9.88 -1.36
CA ASN A 116 15.27 -10.59 -0.58
C ASN A 116 14.84 -12.03 -0.27
N ILE A 117 14.49 -12.79 -1.32
CA ILE A 117 14.77 -14.22 -1.33
C ILE A 117 16.13 -14.37 -2.00
N GLU A 118 17.13 -14.16 -1.15
CA GLU A 118 18.49 -14.70 -1.15
C GLU A 118 19.30 -14.67 -2.45
N SER A 119 20.46 -14.00 -2.34
CA SER A 119 21.72 -14.36 -2.99
C SER A 119 21.72 -15.68 -3.76
N ILE A 120 21.72 -15.58 -5.09
CA ILE A 120 22.39 -16.43 -6.09
C ILE A 120 21.57 -16.26 -7.38
N LEU A 121 22.16 -15.57 -8.36
CA LEU A 121 21.96 -15.61 -9.83
C LEU A 121 22.04 -14.19 -10.41
N GLN A 122 23.20 -13.88 -10.97
CA GLN A 122 23.40 -12.72 -11.83
C GLN A 122 22.70 -12.97 -13.18
N ASN A 123 21.92 -11.97 -13.61
CA ASN A 123 21.38 -11.71 -14.96
C ASN A 123 19.85 -11.86 -15.23
N GLU A 124 18.97 -12.07 -14.23
CA GLU A 124 17.49 -12.09 -14.45
C GLU A 124 16.67 -11.26 -13.44
N LYS A 125 17.25 -10.20 -12.90
CA LYS A 125 16.72 -9.47 -11.72
C LYS A 125 15.31 -8.85 -11.93
N ASN A 126 15.00 -8.39 -13.15
CA ASN A 126 13.72 -7.73 -13.39
C ASN A 126 12.52 -8.68 -13.32
N PHE A 127 12.67 -9.93 -13.78
CA PHE A 127 11.55 -10.87 -13.87
C PHE A 127 11.22 -11.52 -12.53
N GLU A 128 12.23 -11.83 -11.72
CA GLU A 128 12.01 -12.37 -10.37
C GLU A 128 11.37 -11.34 -9.42
N ASP A 129 11.79 -10.07 -9.49
CA ASP A 129 11.14 -8.99 -8.75
C ASP A 129 9.66 -8.85 -9.16
N ILE A 130 9.39 -8.91 -10.46
CA ILE A 130 8.04 -8.92 -11.05
C ILE A 130 7.21 -10.10 -10.49
N LEU A 131 7.77 -11.31 -10.47
CA LEU A 131 7.08 -12.50 -9.96
C LEU A 131 6.83 -12.41 -8.46
N ALA A 132 7.73 -11.80 -7.71
CA ALA A 132 7.55 -11.55 -6.28
C ALA A 132 6.42 -10.55 -6.02
N TYR A 133 6.31 -9.48 -6.82
CA TYR A 133 5.16 -8.56 -6.79
C TYR A 133 3.85 -9.25 -7.18
N ILE A 134 3.85 -10.07 -8.26
CA ILE A 134 2.67 -10.82 -8.66
C ILE A 134 2.24 -11.77 -7.55
N LYS A 135 3.17 -12.49 -6.89
CA LYS A 135 2.86 -13.35 -5.73
C LYS A 135 2.23 -12.55 -4.59
N LEU A 136 2.79 -11.38 -4.24
CA LEU A 136 2.20 -10.51 -3.22
C LEU A 136 0.77 -10.09 -3.60
N LEU A 137 0.57 -9.67 -4.85
CA LEU A 137 -0.71 -9.25 -5.40
C LEU A 137 -1.74 -10.39 -5.47
N ARG A 138 -1.30 -11.64 -5.68
CA ARG A 138 -2.17 -12.84 -5.62
C ARG A 138 -2.72 -13.13 -4.24
N HIS A 139 -2.03 -12.69 -3.19
CA HIS A 139 -2.47 -12.85 -1.81
C HIS A 139 -3.26 -11.65 -1.29
N LEU A 140 -3.32 -10.55 -2.06
CA LEU A 140 -4.19 -9.43 -1.75
C LEU A 140 -5.64 -9.83 -2.02
N HIS A 141 -6.51 -9.52 -1.07
CA HIS A 141 -7.94 -9.75 -1.20
C HIS A 141 -8.47 -9.03 -2.45
N VAL A 142 -9.47 -9.60 -3.13
CA VAL A 142 -10.00 -9.05 -4.39
C VAL A 142 -10.44 -7.58 -4.29
N ASN A 143 -10.91 -7.15 -3.11
CA ASN A 143 -11.32 -5.77 -2.85
C ASN A 143 -10.14 -4.79 -2.67
N ALA A 144 -8.92 -5.29 -2.46
CA ALA A 144 -7.73 -4.43 -2.32
C ALA A 144 -7.23 -3.90 -3.67
N LYS A 145 -7.61 -4.52 -4.79
CA LYS A 145 -7.17 -4.12 -6.14
C LYS A 145 -7.53 -2.67 -6.48
N GLU A 146 -8.68 -2.20 -6.00
CA GLU A 146 -9.12 -0.83 -6.19
C GLU A 146 -8.21 0.13 -5.43
N ASN A 147 -7.63 -0.28 -4.31
CA ASN A 147 -6.77 0.56 -3.49
C ASN A 147 -5.30 0.60 -3.97
N ILE A 148 -4.97 -0.06 -5.08
CA ILE A 148 -3.63 -0.02 -5.67
C ILE A 148 -3.43 1.30 -6.41
N MET A 149 -2.34 1.99 -6.07
CA MET A 149 -1.92 3.25 -6.66
C MET A 149 -0.48 3.12 -7.18
N PHE A 150 -0.21 3.67 -8.34
CA PHE A 150 1.10 3.68 -8.96
C PHE A 150 1.74 5.05 -8.76
N THR A 151 2.92 5.10 -8.16
CA THR A 151 3.69 6.33 -7.97
C THR A 151 4.99 6.27 -8.76
N PHE A 152 5.23 7.28 -9.59
CA PHE A 152 6.44 7.41 -10.40
C PHE A 152 7.23 8.61 -9.89
N THR A 153 8.42 8.39 -9.35
CA THR A 153 9.16 9.31 -8.46
C THR A 153 10.31 10.06 -9.13
N ASN A 154 10.69 9.69 -10.36
CA ASN A 154 11.68 10.40 -11.17
C ASN A 154 11.04 10.86 -12.49
N ALA A 155 9.91 11.54 -12.39
CA ALA A 155 9.04 11.78 -13.54
C ALA A 155 9.43 13.02 -14.36
N ARG A 156 10.28 13.92 -13.85
CA ARG A 156 10.68 15.15 -14.54
C ARG A 156 11.39 14.87 -15.87
N ALA A 157 12.30 13.89 -15.89
CA ALA A 157 13.04 13.48 -17.08
C ALA A 157 12.13 13.04 -18.24
N THR A 158 10.90 12.61 -17.95
CA THR A 158 9.90 12.23 -18.95
C THR A 158 8.75 13.22 -19.07
N PHE A 159 8.95 14.47 -18.63
CA PHE A 159 7.93 15.53 -18.63
C PHE A 159 6.64 15.10 -17.92
N PHE A 160 6.77 14.34 -16.83
CA PHE A 160 5.66 13.77 -16.07
C PHE A 160 4.76 12.85 -16.90
N ARG A 161 5.35 12.14 -17.87
CA ARG A 161 4.67 11.16 -18.71
C ARG A 161 5.27 9.78 -18.49
N LEU A 162 4.42 8.76 -18.54
CA LEU A 162 4.89 7.40 -18.53
C LEU A 162 5.32 6.98 -19.94
N TYR A 163 6.59 6.60 -20.09
CA TYR A 163 7.13 6.11 -21.36
C TYR A 163 7.71 4.71 -21.20
N LEU A 164 8.95 4.59 -20.73
CA LEU A 164 9.67 3.31 -20.65
C LEU A 164 9.04 2.27 -19.73
N PRO A 165 8.49 2.61 -18.54
CA PRO A 165 7.89 1.59 -17.68
C PRO A 165 6.51 1.11 -18.15
N ALA A 166 5.86 1.81 -19.09
CA ALA A 166 4.48 1.50 -19.47
C ALA A 166 4.30 0.10 -20.05
N PRO A 167 5.12 -0.39 -21.02
CA PRO A 167 4.94 -1.72 -21.59
C PRO A 167 5.13 -2.83 -20.55
N LEU A 168 6.20 -2.75 -19.75
CA LEU A 168 6.51 -3.74 -18.72
C LEU A 168 5.43 -3.79 -17.63
N LEU A 169 4.94 -2.64 -17.18
CA LEU A 169 3.86 -2.59 -16.21
C LEU A 169 2.55 -3.14 -16.79
N ARG A 170 2.24 -2.88 -18.06
CA ARG A 170 1.06 -3.47 -18.72
C ARG A 170 1.15 -4.98 -18.83
N GLU A 171 2.32 -5.50 -19.19
CA GLU A 171 2.59 -6.94 -19.24
C GLU A 171 2.44 -7.58 -17.85
N LEU A 172 2.97 -6.94 -16.80
CA LEU A 172 2.80 -7.36 -15.41
C LEU A 172 1.32 -7.49 -15.03
N LEU A 173 0.53 -6.45 -15.30
CA LEU A 173 -0.89 -6.41 -14.94
C LEU A 173 -1.70 -7.42 -15.75
N GLN A 174 -1.32 -7.65 -17.03
CA GLN A 174 -1.90 -8.69 -17.85
C GLN A 174 -1.61 -10.08 -17.28
N ASN A 175 -0.36 -10.38 -16.94
CA ASN A 175 0.04 -11.64 -16.33
C ASN A 175 -0.70 -11.87 -15.01
N LEU A 176 -0.84 -10.84 -14.16
CA LEU A 176 -1.61 -10.93 -12.93
C LEU A 176 -3.07 -11.30 -13.21
N ARG A 177 -3.72 -10.65 -14.19
CA ARG A 177 -5.09 -10.94 -14.59
C ARG A 177 -5.25 -12.38 -15.04
N GLU A 178 -4.35 -12.88 -15.88
CA GLU A 178 -4.39 -14.26 -16.41
C GLU A 178 -4.25 -15.31 -15.30
N HIS A 179 -3.45 -15.04 -14.27
CA HIS A 179 -3.14 -16.02 -13.22
C HIS A 179 -4.03 -15.93 -11.97
N SER A 180 -4.71 -14.80 -11.75
CA SER A 180 -5.50 -14.56 -10.53
C SER A 180 -6.94 -14.12 -10.79
N ASN A 181 -7.33 -13.93 -12.05
CA ASN A 181 -8.61 -13.32 -12.45
C ASN A 181 -8.86 -11.95 -11.80
N THR A 182 -7.79 -11.27 -11.37
CA THR A 182 -7.85 -9.94 -10.74
C THR A 182 -7.40 -8.89 -11.74
N GLU A 183 -8.32 -8.03 -12.14
CA GLU A 183 -8.04 -6.86 -12.97
C GLU A 183 -7.78 -5.64 -12.07
N VAL A 184 -6.51 -5.22 -12.01
CA VAL A 184 -6.07 -4.01 -11.31
C VAL A 184 -6.23 -2.82 -12.27
N PRO A 185 -6.98 -1.77 -11.89
CA PRO A 185 -7.11 -0.58 -12.72
C PRO A 185 -5.74 0.05 -13.01
N PHE A 186 -5.53 0.54 -14.22
CA PHE A 186 -4.33 1.30 -14.56
C PHE A 186 -4.68 2.47 -15.47
N SER A 187 -4.87 3.63 -14.85
CA SER A 187 -5.34 4.85 -15.49
C SER A 187 -4.72 6.08 -14.84
N LYS A 188 -5.08 7.27 -15.33
CA LYS A 188 -4.61 8.53 -14.75
C LYS A 188 -5.04 8.65 -13.29
N GLU A 189 -6.24 8.21 -12.97
CA GLU A 189 -6.90 8.37 -11.66
C GLU A 189 -6.12 7.69 -10.52
N ASN A 190 -5.41 6.60 -10.81
CA ASN A 190 -4.59 5.88 -9.82
C ASN A 190 -3.08 5.89 -10.11
N SER A 191 -2.61 6.70 -11.05
CA SER A 191 -1.19 6.83 -11.41
C SER A 191 -0.69 8.24 -11.15
N PHE A 192 0.28 8.43 -10.26
CA PHE A 192 0.76 9.72 -9.76
C PHE A 192 2.23 9.95 -10.09
N PHE A 193 2.58 11.17 -10.51
CA PHE A 193 3.92 11.52 -10.99
C PHE A 193 4.56 12.58 -10.10
N PHE A 194 5.59 12.17 -9.36
CA PHE A 194 6.37 13.01 -8.48
C PHE A 194 7.76 13.24 -9.06
N ASP A 195 8.33 14.39 -8.74
CA ASP A 195 9.73 14.65 -8.99
C ASP A 195 10.52 14.61 -7.69
N ASN A 196 11.44 13.66 -7.59
CA ASN A 196 12.40 13.57 -6.50
C ASN A 196 13.44 14.69 -6.56
N GLU A 197 13.74 15.23 -7.74
CA GLU A 197 14.76 16.28 -7.89
C GLU A 197 14.32 17.58 -7.21
N ALA A 198 13.03 17.93 -7.23
CA ALA A 198 12.50 19.09 -6.51
C ALA A 198 12.79 19.01 -4.99
N PHE A 199 12.65 17.82 -4.39
CA PHE A 199 13.03 17.62 -2.99
C PHE A 199 14.55 17.63 -2.79
N GLN A 200 15.32 17.02 -3.70
CA GLN A 200 16.78 17.10 -3.63
C GLN A 200 17.27 18.55 -3.71
N PHE A 201 16.67 19.37 -4.58
CA PHE A 201 16.95 20.80 -4.68
C PHE A 201 16.69 21.53 -3.35
N LEU A 202 15.55 21.27 -2.71
CA LEU A 202 15.29 21.78 -1.36
C LEU A 202 16.41 21.40 -0.39
N THR A 203 16.86 20.14 -0.40
CA THR A 203 17.94 19.70 0.49
C THR A 203 19.29 20.37 0.18
N LEU A 204 19.57 20.68 -1.09
CA LEU A 204 20.76 21.44 -1.48
C LEU A 204 20.69 22.86 -0.93
N CYS A 205 19.54 23.54 -1.07
CA CYS A 205 19.32 24.88 -0.49
C CYS A 205 19.53 24.88 1.03
N LYS A 206 19.10 23.83 1.73
CA LYS A 206 19.31 23.68 3.18
C LYS A 206 20.76 23.42 3.59
N ASN A 207 21.62 23.07 2.64
CA ASN A 207 23.05 22.88 2.83
C ASN A 207 23.84 24.06 2.24
N ASP A 208 23.24 25.25 2.20
CA ASP A 208 23.85 26.51 1.78
C ASP A 208 24.44 26.47 0.35
N MET A 209 23.85 25.67 -0.53
CA MET A 209 24.19 25.65 -1.95
C MET A 209 23.47 26.76 -2.69
N GLU A 210 24.20 27.51 -3.52
CA GLU A 210 23.66 28.58 -4.36
C GLU A 210 23.29 28.05 -5.74
N PHE A 211 22.21 28.59 -6.30
CA PHE A 211 21.69 28.26 -7.63
C PHE A 211 21.38 29.54 -8.40
N ASN A 212 21.31 29.43 -9.72
CA ASN A 212 20.85 30.55 -10.53
C ASN A 212 19.31 30.59 -10.63
N PHE A 213 18.79 31.71 -11.12
CA PHE A 213 17.35 31.92 -11.26
C PHE A 213 16.65 30.86 -12.12
N GLU A 214 17.30 30.37 -13.18
CA GLU A 214 16.70 29.36 -14.07
C GLU A 214 16.56 28.01 -13.36
N GLU A 215 17.59 27.59 -12.60
CA GLU A 215 17.60 26.36 -11.80
C GLU A 215 16.51 26.41 -10.71
N GLU A 216 16.36 27.55 -10.03
CA GLU A 216 15.32 27.79 -9.04
C GLU A 216 13.92 27.74 -9.66
N GLU A 217 13.70 28.43 -10.78
CA GLU A 217 12.40 28.48 -11.45
C GLU A 217 11.96 27.07 -11.91
N ASP A 218 12.89 26.32 -12.48
CA ASP A 218 12.65 24.95 -12.94
C ASP A 218 12.27 24.00 -11.78
N CYS A 219 12.98 24.10 -10.66
CA CYS A 219 12.69 23.31 -9.47
C CYS A 219 11.37 23.73 -8.83
N SER A 220 11.04 25.03 -8.82
CA SER A 220 9.76 25.55 -8.34
C SER A 220 8.59 24.99 -9.16
N ARG A 221 8.70 25.02 -10.50
CA ARG A 221 7.67 24.43 -11.39
C ARG A 221 7.47 22.93 -11.13
N SER A 222 8.58 22.23 -10.86
CA SER A 222 8.55 20.80 -10.55
C SER A 222 7.92 20.51 -9.18
N TRP A 223 8.21 21.34 -8.18
CA TRP A 223 7.57 21.31 -6.87
C TRP A 223 6.06 21.51 -6.99
N ASP A 224 5.61 22.53 -7.72
CA ASP A 224 4.19 22.82 -7.95
C ASP A 224 3.47 21.68 -8.66
N HIS A 225 4.13 20.99 -9.58
CA HIS A 225 3.60 19.76 -10.17
C HIS A 225 3.43 18.66 -9.12
N SER A 226 4.48 18.41 -8.33
CA SER A 226 4.46 17.38 -7.29
C SER A 226 3.42 17.65 -6.20
N ILE A 227 3.18 18.92 -5.82
CA ILE A 227 2.11 19.32 -4.89
C ILE A 227 0.71 19.05 -5.46
N ARG A 228 0.50 19.30 -6.76
CA ARG A 228 -0.78 18.98 -7.43
C ARG A 228 -1.03 17.47 -7.46
N GLU A 229 -0.01 16.68 -7.78
CA GLU A 229 -0.10 15.23 -7.79
C GLU A 229 -0.25 14.65 -6.37
N PHE A 230 0.41 15.26 -5.38
CA PHE A 230 0.24 14.95 -3.97
C PHE A 230 -1.20 15.19 -3.52
N SER A 231 -1.76 16.36 -3.84
CA SER A 231 -3.15 16.71 -3.52
C SER A 231 -4.13 15.71 -4.14
N ARG A 232 -3.87 15.28 -5.38
CA ARG A 232 -4.66 14.26 -6.07
C ARG A 232 -4.53 12.90 -5.40
N LEU A 233 -3.31 12.50 -5.00
CA LEU A 233 -3.04 11.26 -4.29
C LEU A 233 -3.81 11.21 -2.97
N ILE A 234 -3.68 12.25 -2.14
CA ILE A 234 -4.37 12.36 -0.86
C ILE A 234 -5.89 12.33 -1.04
N SER A 235 -6.42 13.04 -2.04
CA SER A 235 -7.85 13.01 -2.36
C SER A 235 -8.33 11.61 -2.74
N SER A 236 -7.59 10.89 -3.59
CA SER A 236 -7.88 9.51 -3.95
C SER A 236 -7.81 8.57 -2.75
N ILE A 237 -6.84 8.75 -1.85
CA ILE A 237 -6.73 7.95 -0.61
C ILE A 237 -7.94 8.16 0.31
N ILE A 238 -8.38 9.41 0.48
CA ILE A 238 -9.47 9.75 1.40
C ILE A 238 -10.84 9.27 0.89
N GLN A 239 -11.04 9.24 -0.42
CA GLN A 239 -12.30 8.87 -1.07
C GLN A 239 -12.51 7.37 -1.22
N ARG A 240 -11.46 6.55 -1.09
CA ARG A 240 -11.57 5.10 -1.30
C ARG A 240 -12.13 4.38 -0.08
N ASP A 241 -12.93 3.35 -0.36
CA ASP A 241 -13.37 2.41 0.65
C ASP A 241 -12.17 1.63 1.18
N LYS A 242 -12.02 1.67 2.49
CA LYS A 242 -10.91 1.02 3.16
C LYS A 242 -11.05 -0.48 3.01
N HIS A 243 -9.95 -1.12 2.63
CA HIS A 243 -9.88 -2.57 2.68
C HIS A 243 -9.73 -3.00 4.14
N ALA A 244 -10.69 -3.77 4.66
CA ALA A 244 -10.58 -4.36 5.99
C ALA A 244 -9.38 -5.31 6.03
N THR A 245 -8.43 -5.07 6.93
CA THR A 245 -7.24 -5.92 7.15
C THR A 245 -7.52 -7.05 8.13
N TYR A 246 -8.73 -7.09 8.67
CA TYR A 246 -9.25 -8.16 9.51
C TYR A 246 -10.16 -9.02 8.64
N ALA A 247 -10.12 -10.34 8.81
CA ALA A 247 -11.18 -11.19 8.31
C ALA A 247 -12.48 -10.72 8.98
N ASP A 248 -13.33 -10.00 8.25
CA ASP A 248 -14.65 -9.66 8.73
C ASP A 248 -15.36 -10.99 9.01
N ILE A 249 -15.67 -11.23 10.28
CA ILE A 249 -16.67 -12.23 10.63
C ILE A 249 -17.97 -11.62 10.11
N VAL A 250 -18.31 -11.92 8.85
CA VAL A 250 -19.59 -11.53 8.27
C VAL A 250 -20.65 -12.31 9.02
N PRO A 251 -21.44 -11.68 9.91
CA PRO A 251 -22.52 -12.37 10.58
C PRO A 251 -23.53 -12.72 9.51
N PHE A 252 -23.93 -13.98 9.42
CA PHE A 252 -25.03 -14.32 8.53
C PHE A 252 -26.29 -13.59 9.00
N GLU A 253 -27.04 -13.02 8.05
CA GLU A 253 -28.31 -12.33 8.33
C GLU A 253 -29.35 -13.22 9.03
N TYR A 254 -29.16 -14.54 9.01
CA TYR A 254 -30.00 -15.55 9.61
C TYR A 254 -29.14 -16.77 10.04
N PRO A 255 -29.61 -17.56 11.03
CA PRO A 255 -28.95 -18.81 11.43
C PRO A 255 -28.80 -19.78 10.25
N ARG A 256 -27.62 -20.40 10.12
CA ARG A 256 -27.31 -21.40 9.09
C ARG A 256 -26.83 -22.69 9.72
N THR A 257 -27.14 -23.80 9.06
CA THR A 257 -26.53 -25.10 9.38
C THR A 257 -25.18 -25.21 8.67
N LEU A 258 -24.13 -25.51 9.42
CA LEU A 258 -22.78 -25.74 8.90
C LEU A 258 -22.38 -27.21 9.11
N CYS A 259 -21.64 -27.80 8.18
CA CYS A 259 -21.17 -29.18 8.29
C CYS A 259 -19.84 -29.22 9.04
N GLY A 260 -19.79 -30.00 10.13
CA GLY A 260 -18.56 -30.23 10.90
C GLY A 260 -17.67 -31.38 10.38
N ASN A 261 -17.94 -31.94 9.20
CA ASN A 261 -17.11 -33.00 8.63
C ASN A 261 -15.75 -32.43 8.21
N GLU A 262 -14.66 -33.16 8.47
CA GLU A 262 -13.29 -32.76 8.09
C GLU A 262 -13.12 -32.41 6.60
N LYS A 263 -13.94 -32.98 5.71
CA LYS A 263 -13.95 -32.64 4.28
C LYS A 263 -14.59 -31.28 3.97
N CYS A 264 -15.35 -30.72 4.90
CA CYS A 264 -16.09 -29.46 4.78
C CYS A 264 -15.56 -28.37 5.71
N THR A 265 -14.55 -28.67 6.52
CA THR A 265 -13.95 -27.76 7.50
C THR A 265 -12.44 -27.70 7.34
N LYS A 266 -11.84 -26.58 7.70
CA LYS A 266 -10.39 -26.40 7.77
C LYS A 266 -10.01 -25.76 9.10
N ALA A 267 -9.03 -26.30 9.81
CA ALA A 267 -8.47 -25.62 10.96
C ALA A 267 -7.64 -24.41 10.49
N ILE A 268 -7.90 -23.24 11.07
CA ILE A 268 -7.15 -22.01 10.82
C ILE A 268 -6.71 -21.40 12.14
N THR A 269 -5.52 -20.81 12.16
CA THR A 269 -5.00 -20.10 13.34
C THR A 269 -5.16 -18.61 13.11
N ILE A 270 -5.92 -17.94 13.98
CA ILE A 270 -6.06 -16.48 13.97
C ILE A 270 -5.56 -15.95 15.31
N ASN A 271 -4.49 -15.16 15.31
CA ASN A 271 -3.88 -14.57 16.53
C ASN A 271 -3.52 -15.61 17.60
N GLY A 272 -3.01 -16.78 17.19
CA GLY A 272 -2.67 -17.89 18.10
C GLY A 272 -3.87 -18.69 18.62
N ILE A 273 -5.09 -18.37 18.18
CA ILE A 273 -6.31 -19.10 18.53
C ILE A 273 -6.68 -20.01 17.37
N GLU A 274 -6.84 -21.31 17.62
CA GLU A 274 -7.39 -22.24 16.64
C GLU A 274 -8.89 -21.99 16.44
N LYS A 275 -9.28 -21.85 15.18
CA LYS A 275 -10.66 -21.71 14.72
C LYS A 275 -10.95 -22.67 13.59
N VAL A 276 -12.22 -22.98 13.39
CA VAL A 276 -12.68 -23.81 12.28
C VAL A 276 -13.25 -22.91 11.19
N ASP A 277 -12.65 -22.98 10.00
CA ASP A 277 -13.16 -22.39 8.78
C ASP A 277 -14.09 -23.38 8.07
N TYR A 278 -15.37 -23.03 7.95
CA TYR A 278 -16.38 -23.84 7.30
C TYR A 278 -16.42 -23.48 5.80
N THR A 279 -15.59 -24.18 5.01
CA THR A 279 -15.33 -23.86 3.60
C THR A 279 -16.50 -24.13 2.66
N ASN A 280 -17.53 -24.84 3.14
CA ASN A 280 -18.71 -25.19 2.34
C ASN A 280 -20.02 -24.85 3.07
N HIS A 281 -20.88 -24.08 2.40
CA HIS A 281 -22.26 -23.86 2.83
C HIS A 281 -23.14 -25.03 2.38
N CYS A 282 -23.76 -25.73 3.33
CA CYS A 282 -24.52 -26.94 3.01
C CYS A 282 -25.85 -26.68 2.30
N HIS A 283 -26.43 -25.47 2.40
CA HIS A 283 -27.60 -25.07 1.62
C HIS A 283 -27.85 -23.54 1.64
N PRO A 284 -28.42 -22.95 0.58
CA PRO A 284 -29.02 -21.62 0.62
C PRO A 284 -30.35 -21.68 1.39
N HIS A 285 -30.44 -20.96 2.51
CA HIS A 285 -31.67 -20.56 3.20
C HIS A 285 -32.83 -21.59 3.26
N ARG A 286 -32.85 -22.45 4.29
CA ARG A 286 -34.07 -23.16 4.72
C ARG A 286 -34.20 -23.10 6.24
N PHE A 287 -35.32 -22.58 6.73
CA PHE A 287 -35.59 -22.44 8.16
C PHE A 287 -35.79 -23.82 8.81
N LEU A 288 -34.94 -24.15 9.78
CA LEU A 288 -35.27 -25.14 10.80
C LEU A 288 -35.94 -24.39 11.97
N ILE A 289 -37.23 -24.63 12.18
CA ILE A 289 -38.01 -23.93 13.23
C ILE A 289 -37.77 -24.61 14.58
N GLY A 290 -37.35 -23.81 15.57
CA GLY A 290 -37.12 -24.25 16.95
C GLY A 290 -35.87 -25.11 17.13
N VAL A 291 -34.77 -24.70 16.49
CA VAL A 291 -33.41 -25.15 16.76
C VAL A 291 -32.68 -23.98 17.42
N GLU A 292 -32.12 -24.18 18.60
CA GLU A 292 -31.30 -23.17 19.27
C GLU A 292 -29.96 -22.98 18.51
N GLN A 293 -29.46 -21.74 18.48
CA GLN A 293 -28.20 -21.41 17.80
C GLN A 293 -27.00 -22.02 18.54
N GLU A 294 -25.92 -22.31 17.82
CA GLU A 294 -24.67 -22.87 18.38
C GLU A 294 -24.80 -24.25 19.07
N ILE A 295 -25.83 -25.04 18.72
CA ILE A 295 -26.01 -26.42 19.21
C ILE A 295 -25.50 -27.44 18.18
N ILE A 296 -24.58 -28.29 18.63
CA ILE A 296 -24.09 -29.46 17.91
C ILE A 296 -25.09 -30.62 18.10
N ASP A 297 -25.31 -31.42 17.05
CA ASP A 297 -26.14 -32.65 17.09
C ASP A 297 -27.62 -32.45 17.46
N HIS A 298 -28.20 -31.30 17.14
CA HIS A 298 -29.62 -31.06 17.37
C HIS A 298 -30.49 -32.05 16.57
N GLU A 299 -31.39 -32.79 17.23
CA GLU A 299 -32.15 -33.89 16.61
C GLU A 299 -32.94 -33.50 15.35
N LYS A 300 -33.48 -32.28 15.31
CA LYS A 300 -34.17 -31.72 14.14
C LYS A 300 -33.30 -31.61 12.87
N LEU A 301 -31.96 -31.68 12.98
CA LEU A 301 -31.04 -31.72 11.84
C LEU A 301 -31.23 -32.97 10.97
N LYS A 302 -31.76 -34.09 11.53
CA LYS A 302 -32.11 -35.30 10.77
C LYS A 302 -33.10 -35.03 9.62
N ASN A 303 -33.90 -33.98 9.75
CA ASN A 303 -34.90 -33.56 8.76
C ASN A 303 -34.37 -32.48 7.80
N CYS A 304 -33.09 -32.12 7.87
CA CYS A 304 -32.47 -31.23 6.90
C CYS A 304 -32.27 -31.98 5.57
N THR A 305 -32.66 -31.37 4.44
CA THR A 305 -32.48 -31.96 3.10
C THR A 305 -31.03 -32.24 2.75
N ALA A 306 -30.06 -31.51 3.34
CA ALA A 306 -28.64 -31.78 3.19
C ALA A 306 -28.19 -33.10 3.85
N ILE A 307 -28.91 -33.56 4.89
CA ILE A 307 -28.63 -34.80 5.63
C ILE A 307 -29.50 -35.94 5.10
N ASN A 308 -30.76 -35.65 4.77
CA ASN A 308 -31.70 -36.62 4.24
C ASN A 308 -32.21 -36.21 2.85
N LYS A 309 -31.48 -36.67 1.82
CA LYS A 309 -31.78 -36.41 0.39
C LYS A 309 -33.15 -36.94 -0.08
N SER A 310 -33.81 -37.80 0.71
CA SER A 310 -35.18 -38.25 0.36
C SER A 310 -36.22 -37.13 0.46
N LEU A 311 -35.90 -36.05 1.18
CA LEU A 311 -36.76 -34.87 1.37
C LEU A 311 -36.69 -33.86 0.20
N ASP A 312 -35.77 -34.03 -0.76
CA ASP A 312 -35.69 -33.16 -1.95
C ASP A 312 -36.77 -33.47 -3.00
N LYS A 313 -37.54 -34.56 -2.84
CA LYS A 313 -38.57 -34.99 -3.81
C LYS A 313 -39.93 -34.30 -3.66
N PHE A 314 -40.09 -33.35 -2.73
CA PHE A 314 -41.37 -32.70 -2.43
C PHE A 314 -41.38 -31.18 -2.60
N ASN A 315 -40.39 -30.61 -3.31
CA ASN A 315 -40.39 -29.22 -3.75
C ASN A 315 -40.32 -29.12 -5.27
#